data_AF-A0A3R7AWP3-F1
#
_entry.id   AF-A0A3R7AWP3-F1
#
_cell.length_a   1.000
_cell.length_b   1.000
_cell.length_c   1.000
_cell.angle_alpha   90.00
_cell.angle_beta   90.00
_cell.angle_gamma   90.00
#
_symmetry.space_group_name_H-M   'P 1'
#
loop_
_entity.id
_entity.type
_entity.pdbx_description
1 polymer ?
#
loop_
_entity_poly.entity_id
_entity_poly.type
_entity_poly.pdbx_seq_one_letter_code
_entity_poly.pdbx_strand_id
1 'polypeptide(L)'
;MSTTKNLLQPNTINKTDLRLFAYTLIRCEPGKYTEVVEKVKEIKGVADAFGVHGRWDVVAEIEADNLKALGEIALKINGLKGVASSETLIGFEPPLFLRESTGLKRELGTASAIALSLTRAQP
;
A
#
# COMPACT_ATOMS: atom_id res chain seq x y z
N MET A 1 -19.89 -45.11 18.37
CA MET A 1 -20.88 -44.02 18.50
C MET A 1 -20.15 -42.84 19.12
N SER A 2 -19.52 -42.00 18.29
CA SER A 2 -20.14 -40.84 17.61
C SER A 2 -20.48 -39.77 18.66
N THR A 3 -19.63 -38.75 18.86
CA THR A 3 -19.78 -37.40 18.24
C THR A 3 -20.16 -36.43 19.37
N THR A 4 -19.50 -35.30 19.66
CA THR A 4 -18.66 -34.41 18.85
C THR A 4 -17.74 -33.64 19.79
N LYS A 5 -16.52 -33.41 19.31
CA LYS A 5 -15.62 -32.35 19.76
C LYS A 5 -16.41 -31.04 19.84
N ASN A 6 -16.37 -30.37 20.98
CA ASN A 6 -16.88 -29.01 21.11
C ASN A 6 -16.12 -28.13 20.11
N LEU A 7 -16.84 -27.81 19.04
CA LEU A 7 -16.43 -26.96 17.95
C LEU A 7 -16.04 -25.60 18.57
N LEU A 8 -14.80 -25.19 18.32
CA LEU A 8 -14.36 -23.81 18.42
C LEU A 8 -15.48 -22.93 17.88
N GLN A 9 -16.11 -22.11 18.73
CA GLN A 9 -17.03 -21.10 18.24
C GLN A 9 -16.16 -20.08 17.49
N PRO A 10 -16.29 -19.92 16.15
CA PRO A 10 -15.52 -18.92 15.41
C PRO A 10 -16.12 -17.51 15.61
N ASN A 11 -16.73 -17.26 16.78
CA ASN A 11 -17.64 -16.16 17.01
C ASN A 11 -16.99 -15.06 17.85
N THR A 12 -15.79 -14.64 17.46
CA THR A 12 -15.26 -13.28 17.70
C THR A 12 -14.19 -13.01 16.65
N ILE A 13 -14.57 -13.03 15.37
CA ILE A 13 -13.77 -12.36 14.37
C ILE A 13 -14.02 -10.86 14.62
N ASN A 14 -13.13 -10.21 15.36
CA ASN A 14 -13.11 -8.76 15.39
C ASN A 14 -13.09 -8.29 13.93
N LYS A 15 -14.10 -7.53 13.53
CA LYS A 15 -14.34 -7.02 12.16
C LYS A 15 -13.29 -5.96 11.75
N THR A 16 -12.04 -6.10 12.19
CA THR A 16 -11.09 -4.99 12.33
C THR A 16 -9.72 -5.25 11.69
N ASP A 17 -9.36 -6.49 11.32
CA ASP A 17 -8.03 -6.77 10.75
C ASP A 17 -8.00 -6.76 9.20
N LEU A 18 -8.71 -5.81 8.57
CA LEU A 18 -8.46 -5.47 7.18
C LEU A 18 -7.37 -4.40 7.16
N ARG A 19 -6.13 -4.78 6.81
CA ARG A 19 -5.06 -3.80 6.61
C ARG A 19 -5.34 -3.05 5.31
N LEU A 20 -5.65 -1.77 5.44
CA LEU A 20 -5.83 -0.85 4.32
C LEU A 20 -4.52 -0.10 4.09
N PHE A 21 -3.96 -0.25 2.91
CA PHE A 21 -2.73 0.43 2.50
C PHE A 21 -2.89 0.93 1.06
N ALA A 22 -2.04 1.85 0.64
CA ALA A 22 -1.95 2.25 -0.75
C ALA A 22 -0.52 2.54 -1.18
N TYR A 23 -0.31 2.44 -2.49
CA TYR A 23 0.87 2.98 -3.13
C TYR A 23 0.44 4.12 -4.06
N THR A 24 0.95 5.32 -3.79
CA THR A 24 0.77 6.46 -4.70
C THR A 24 1.99 6.59 -5.58
N LEU A 25 1.77 6.42 -6.89
CA LEU A 25 2.74 6.66 -7.94
C LEU A 25 2.67 8.14 -8.31
N ILE A 26 3.81 8.82 -8.32
CA ILE A 26 3.87 10.27 -8.45
C ILE A 26 4.81 10.60 -9.61
N ARG A 27 4.29 11.41 -10.53
CA ARG A 27 5.06 11.99 -11.62
C ARG A 27 5.39 13.41 -11.23
N CYS A 28 6.67 13.73 -11.25
CA CYS A 28 7.18 15.03 -10.86
C CYS A 28 7.44 15.90 -12.08
N GLU A 29 7.49 17.20 -11.86
CA GLU A 29 8.08 18.12 -12.81
C GLU A 29 9.59 17.81 -12.97
N PRO A 30 10.20 18.09 -14.14
CA PRO A 30 11.61 17.81 -14.38
C PRO A 30 12.51 18.40 -13.29
N GLY A 31 13.37 17.56 -12.70
CA GLY A 31 14.31 17.96 -11.66
C GLY A 31 13.71 18.18 -10.27
N LYS A 32 12.41 17.91 -10.06
CA LYS A 32 11.72 18.14 -8.78
C LYS A 32 11.55 16.89 -7.90
N TYR A 33 11.91 15.71 -8.39
CA TYR A 33 11.65 14.45 -7.68
C TYR A 33 12.27 14.42 -6.26
N THR A 34 13.49 14.91 -6.07
CA THR A 34 14.14 14.91 -4.74
C THR A 34 13.36 15.75 -3.73
N GLU A 35 12.96 16.97 -4.11
CA GLU A 35 12.14 17.86 -3.28
C GLU A 35 10.76 17.25 -2.98
N VAL A 36 10.18 16.55 -3.96
CA VAL A 36 8.88 15.87 -3.80
C VAL A 36 9.01 14.70 -2.82
N VAL A 37 10.06 13.87 -2.91
CA VAL A 37 10.29 12.75 -1.97
C VAL A 37 10.35 13.26 -0.54
N GLU A 38 11.14 14.32 -0.29
CA GLU A 38 11.28 14.90 1.05
C GLU A 38 9.94 15.38 1.60
N LYS A 39 9.19 16.15 0.82
CA LYS A 39 7.86 16.65 1.23
C LYS A 39 6.84 15.55 1.44
N VAL A 40 6.88 14.50 0.61
CA VAL A 40 5.96 13.36 0.75
C VAL A 40 6.23 12.62 2.07
N LYS A 41 7.50 12.45 2.45
CA LYS A 41 7.88 11.81 3.74
C LYS A 41 7.41 12.60 4.97
N GLU A 42 7.21 13.91 4.84
CA GLU A 42 6.67 14.74 5.93
C GLU A 42 5.16 14.56 6.14
N ILE A 43 4.44 13.95 5.19
CA ILE A 43 2.99 13.77 5.30
C ILE A 43 2.66 12.64 6.27
N LYS A 44 1.92 12.97 7.32
CA LYS A 44 1.39 11.98 8.27
C LYS A 44 0.55 10.92 7.54
N GLY A 45 0.92 9.65 7.75
CA GLY A 45 0.28 8.48 7.12
C GLY A 45 1.04 7.93 5.91
N VAL A 46 2.12 8.60 5.48
CA VAL A 46 3.11 8.01 4.57
C VAL A 46 4.07 7.16 5.39
N ALA A 47 4.15 5.86 5.10
CA ALA A 47 5.06 4.92 5.73
C ALA A 47 6.47 5.01 5.14
N ASP A 48 6.57 5.15 3.82
CA ASP A 48 7.84 5.40 3.12
C ASP A 48 7.60 6.10 1.78
N ALA A 49 8.63 6.75 1.23
CA ALA A 49 8.63 7.25 -0.12
C ALA A 49 10.04 7.26 -0.72
N PHE A 50 10.16 6.96 -2.01
CA PHE A 50 11.46 6.90 -2.67
C PHE A 50 11.33 7.19 -4.17
N GLY A 51 12.43 7.69 -4.73
CA GLY A 51 12.54 7.89 -6.17
C GLY A 51 12.59 6.56 -6.91
N VAL A 52 11.95 6.49 -8.06
CA VAL A 52 11.99 5.33 -8.96
C VAL A 52 12.33 5.78 -10.37
N HIS A 53 12.92 4.86 -11.15
CA HIS A 53 13.10 5.05 -12.58
C HIS A 53 11.97 4.34 -13.32
N GLY A 54 11.26 5.07 -14.17
CA GLY A 54 10.15 4.52 -14.97
C GLY A 54 9.20 5.61 -15.48
N ARG A 55 7.94 5.25 -15.71
CA ARG A 55 6.87 6.21 -16.07
C ARG A 55 6.58 7.23 -14.95
N TRP A 56 6.90 6.84 -13.72
CA TRP A 56 6.74 7.62 -12.51
C TRP A 56 8.11 7.94 -11.95
N ASP A 57 8.20 9.00 -11.17
CA ASP A 57 9.47 9.50 -10.61
C ASP A 57 9.59 9.16 -9.12
N VAL A 58 8.45 9.00 -8.42
CA VAL A 58 8.40 8.71 -6.98
C VAL A 58 7.27 7.71 -6.68
N VAL A 59 7.51 6.81 -5.72
CA VAL A 59 6.50 5.94 -5.12
C VAL A 59 6.39 6.29 -3.64
N ALA A 60 5.15 6.38 -3.14
CA ALA A 60 4.86 6.57 -1.73
C ALA A 60 3.98 5.44 -1.21
N GLU A 61 4.38 4.81 -0.11
CA GLU A 61 3.59 3.84 0.65
C GLU A 61 2.76 4.58 1.71
N ILE A 62 1.46 4.35 1.72
CA ILE A 62 0.49 5.01 2.58
C ILE A 62 -0.21 3.95 3.44
N GLU A 63 -0.29 4.21 4.73
CA GLU A 63 -1.10 3.44 5.67
C GLU A 63 -2.14 4.33 6.33
N ALA A 64 -3.38 3.87 6.36
CA ALA A 64 -4.49 4.62 6.94
C ALA A 64 -5.57 3.69 7.48
N ASP A 65 -6.26 4.14 8.53
CA ASP A 65 -7.32 3.35 9.18
C ASP A 65 -8.58 3.20 8.32
N ASN A 66 -8.77 4.08 7.32
CA ASN A 66 -9.94 4.08 6.47
C ASN A 66 -9.69 4.76 5.12
N LEU A 67 -10.58 4.48 4.17
CA LEU A 67 -10.48 4.95 2.78
C LEU A 67 -10.53 6.48 2.66
N LYS A 68 -11.24 7.15 3.57
CA LYS A 68 -11.33 8.62 3.59
C LYS A 68 -9.98 9.25 3.95
N ALA A 69 -9.33 8.76 5.00
CA ALA A 69 -8.00 9.22 5.40
C ALA A 69 -6.96 8.96 4.29
N LEU A 70 -7.02 7.81 3.63
CA LEU A 70 -6.16 7.50 2.48
C LEU A 70 -6.38 8.48 1.32
N GLY A 71 -7.64 8.74 0.97
CA GLY A 71 -8.00 9.73 -0.05
C GLY A 71 -7.50 11.14 0.28
N GLU A 72 -7.58 11.55 1.54
CA GLU A 72 -7.04 12.84 1.99
C GLU A 72 -5.51 12.92 1.86
N ILE A 73 -4.79 11.84 2.17
CA ILE A 73 -3.34 11.76 1.98
C ILE A 73 -2.99 11.83 0.48
N ALA A 74 -3.70 11.06 -0.36
CA ALA A 74 -3.50 11.07 -1.80
C ALA A 74 -3.74 12.45 -2.41
N LEU A 75 -4.80 13.16 -1.97
CA LEU A 75 -5.07 14.54 -2.39
C LEU A 75 -3.99 15.52 -1.93
N LYS A 76 -3.46 15.36 -0.70
CA LYS A 76 -2.33 16.17 -0.21
C LYS A 76 -1.09 15.97 -1.07
N ILE A 77 -0.76 14.72 -1.40
CA ILE A 77 0.36 14.39 -2.28
C ILE A 77 0.16 15.03 -3.66
N ASN A 78 -1.02 14.90 -4.25
CA ASN A 78 -1.34 15.47 -5.55
C ASN A 78 -1.22 17.02 -5.58
N GLY A 79 -1.53 17.68 -4.47
CA GLY A 79 -1.43 19.14 -4.32
C GLY A 79 -0.01 19.67 -4.03
N LEU A 80 1.00 18.81 -3.88
CA LEU A 80 2.37 19.26 -3.62
C LEU A 80 2.95 19.98 -4.85
N LYS A 81 3.61 21.11 -4.61
CA LYS A 81 4.38 21.81 -5.65
C LYS A 81 5.46 20.90 -6.21
N GLY A 82 5.49 20.75 -7.54
CA GLY A 82 6.40 19.86 -8.25
C GLY A 82 5.79 18.52 -8.62
N VAL A 83 4.54 18.22 -8.21
CA VAL A 83 3.79 17.05 -8.67
C VAL A 83 3.00 17.41 -9.93
N ALA A 84 3.28 16.70 -11.01
CA ALA A 84 2.59 16.87 -12.29
C ALA A 84 1.32 15.99 -12.37
N SER A 85 1.38 14.76 -11.84
CA SER A 85 0.24 13.85 -11.77
C SER A 85 0.49 12.75 -10.75
N SER A 86 -0.56 12.11 -10.24
CA SER A 86 -0.43 10.94 -9.36
C SER A 86 -1.49 9.88 -9.64
N GLU A 87 -1.17 8.62 -9.40
CA GLU A 87 -2.08 7.48 -9.45
C GLU A 87 -1.99 6.72 -8.12
N THR A 88 -3.13 6.43 -7.48
CA THR A 88 -3.15 5.77 -6.16
C THR A 88 -3.73 4.37 -6.27
N LEU A 89 -2.93 3.38 -5.93
CA LEU A 89 -3.26 1.96 -5.95
C LEU A 89 -3.65 1.53 -4.53
N ILE A 90 -4.94 1.26 -4.33
CA ILE A 90 -5.47 0.91 -3.00
C ILE A 90 -5.42 -0.60 -2.83
N GLY A 91 -4.69 -1.05 -1.82
CA GLY A 91 -4.59 -2.44 -1.41
C GLY A 91 -5.43 -2.73 -0.18
N PHE A 92 -6.12 -3.86 -0.21
CA PHE A 92 -6.83 -4.42 0.94
C PHE A 92 -6.33 -5.86 1.16
N GLU A 93 -5.76 -6.14 2.33
CA GLU A 93 -5.35 -7.50 2.67
C GLU A 93 -6.42 -8.14 3.56
N PRO A 94 -7.00 -9.31 3.18
CA PRO A 94 -7.94 -10.01 4.03
C PRO A 94 -7.25 -10.53 5.31
N PRO A 95 -8.00 -10.69 6.42
CA PRO A 95 -7.46 -11.16 7.68
C PRO A 95 -6.74 -12.51 7.54
N LEU A 96 -5.72 -12.74 8.37
CA LEU A 96 -4.86 -13.93 8.32
C LEU A 96 -5.64 -15.26 8.32
N PHE A 97 -6.82 -15.33 8.96
CA PHE A 97 -7.65 -16.53 8.97
C PHE A 97 -8.14 -16.96 7.57
N LEU A 98 -8.36 -16.02 6.64
CA LEU A 98 -8.67 -16.35 5.24
C LEU A 98 -7.43 -16.72 4.43
N ARG A 99 -6.21 -16.48 4.95
CA ARG A 99 -4.96 -16.82 4.25
C ARG A 99 -4.60 -18.28 4.41
N GLU A 100 -4.89 -18.88 5.56
CA GLU A 100 -4.66 -20.31 5.79
C GLU A 100 -5.53 -21.19 4.88
N SER A 101 -6.77 -20.77 4.58
CA SER A 101 -7.64 -21.48 3.63
C SER A 101 -7.20 -21.34 2.16
N THR A 102 -6.34 -20.37 1.84
CA THR A 102 -6.03 -19.98 0.45
C THR A 102 -4.57 -20.27 0.06
N GLY A 103 -3.76 -20.85 0.95
CA GLY A 103 -2.43 -21.39 0.61
C GLY A 103 -1.35 -20.36 0.24
N LEU A 104 -1.60 -19.06 0.43
CA LEU A 104 -0.68 -17.99 0.01
C LEU A 104 0.40 -17.75 1.06
N LYS A 105 1.49 -18.53 1.03
CA LYS A 105 2.69 -18.27 1.83
C LYS A 105 3.44 -17.06 1.27
N ARG A 106 3.72 -16.07 2.13
CA ARG A 106 4.54 -14.90 1.83
C ARG A 106 5.96 -15.34 1.44
N GLU A 107 6.34 -15.14 0.19
CA GLU A 107 7.73 -14.79 -0.12
C GLU A 107 7.74 -13.36 -0.65
N LEU A 108 8.56 -12.52 0.00
CA LEU A 108 8.82 -11.10 -0.25
C LEU A 108 7.70 -10.13 0.17
N GLY A 109 8.07 -9.18 1.05
CA GLY A 109 7.23 -8.07 1.45
C GLY A 109 6.68 -7.33 0.24
N THR A 110 5.43 -6.91 0.31
CA THR A 110 4.63 -6.35 -0.80
C THR A 110 5.35 -5.21 -1.53
N ALA A 111 6.12 -4.40 -0.81
CA ALA A 111 6.99 -3.36 -1.38
C ALA A 111 8.07 -3.93 -2.33
N SER A 112 8.71 -5.03 -1.97
CA SER A 112 9.74 -5.68 -2.80
C SER A 112 9.15 -6.39 -4.02
N ALA A 113 7.93 -6.94 -3.93
CA ALA A 113 7.28 -7.59 -5.05
C ALA A 113 6.82 -6.60 -6.13
N ILE A 114 6.30 -5.43 -5.71
CA ILE A 114 5.92 -4.35 -6.64
C ILE A 114 7.16 -3.73 -7.26
N ALA A 115 8.22 -3.47 -6.47
CA ALA A 115 9.50 -3.01 -7.01
C ALA A 115 10.08 -3.99 -8.04
N LEU A 116 10.14 -5.29 -7.72
CA LEU A 116 10.69 -6.32 -8.61
C LEU A 116 9.88 -6.52 -9.89
N SER A 117 8.55 -6.41 -9.82
CA SER A 117 7.66 -6.51 -11.00
C SER A 117 7.71 -5.27 -11.89
N LEU A 118 7.92 -4.08 -11.31
CA LEU A 118 8.18 -2.85 -12.07
C LEU A 118 9.57 -2.88 -12.74
N THR A 119 10.60 -3.47 -12.11
CA THR A 119 11.94 -3.61 -12.70
C THR A 119 11.99 -4.67 -13.81
N ARG A 120 11.21 -5.76 -13.72
CA ARG A 120 11.18 -6.83 -14.73
C ARG A 120 10.41 -6.50 -16.02
N ALA A 121 9.69 -5.37 -16.05
CA ALA A 121 8.88 -4.96 -17.20
C ALA A 121 9.60 -4.01 -18.19
N GLN A 122 10.94 -3.88 -18.09
CA GLN A 122 11.75 -3.12 -19.05
C GLN A 122 12.63 -4.11 -19.85
N PRO A 123 12.66 -4.05 -21.20
CA PRO A 123 13.66 -4.74 -22.00
C PRO A 123 15.07 -4.14 -21.84
#